data_AF-A0A8T4SZ44-F1
#
_entry.id   AF-A0A8T4SZ44-F1
#
_cell.length_a   1.000
_cell.length_b   1.000
_cell.length_c   1.000
_cell.angle_alpha   90.00
_cell.angle_beta   90.00
_cell.angle_gamma   90.00
#
_symmetry.space_group_name_H-M   'P 1'
#
loop_
_entity.id
_entity.type
_entity.pdbx_description
1 polymer ?
#
loop_
_entity_poly.entity_id
_entity_poly.type
_entity_poly.pdbx_seq_one_letter_code
_entity_poly.pdbx_strand_id
1 'polypeptide(L)'
;VRISCDIEDYDKTKPILTVTGTGVTSAFTAVSGRQTLEEVAQENFETIQVYKGRPSINNILCNYKEGIKLEDLKEAFFESEDRNLAALKFNIRARYDFETNAFSKVYYMSNQALQDIFLEGEDPFKKFNIKDSLIQRDGTIKTENTAGPIDFVIASPDAQPFAEGNPYFLEIGIRSAGSKWKGDLRRLNSLEVHVPSEIIIEEENCDLERSNNVYGDQVGLFTIYNLKEENIKKINDICASTREADRVTGKIISDTCLDKVEDIPNFLCQFTMQDNQNTEPEFTYFRGNAEYEFETRITDVIKILKTGV
;
A
#
# COMPACT_ATOMS: atom_id res chain seq x y z
N VAL A 1 -12.02 -0.58 7.70
CA VAL A 1 -11.18 -0.25 8.88
C VAL A 1 -11.60 -1.12 10.05
N ARG A 2 -10.67 -1.86 10.67
CA ARG A 2 -10.89 -2.71 11.85
C ARG A 2 -10.08 -2.15 13.01
N ILE A 3 -10.71 -1.79 14.12
CA ILE A 3 -10.05 -1.15 15.28
C ILE A 3 -10.07 -2.11 16.47
N SER A 4 -8.98 -2.16 17.23
CA SER A 4 -8.86 -2.91 18.47
C SER A 4 -8.08 -2.10 19.51
N CYS A 5 -8.56 -2.09 20.76
CA CYS A 5 -7.78 -1.62 21.90
C CYS A 5 -7.28 -2.81 22.69
N ASP A 6 -6.02 -2.74 23.11
CA ASP A 6 -5.40 -3.77 23.94
C ASP A 6 -4.57 -3.12 25.05
N ILE A 7 -4.62 -3.68 26.25
CA ILE A 7 -3.74 -3.28 27.36
C ILE A 7 -2.63 -4.33 27.42
N GLU A 8 -1.39 -3.86 27.39
CA GLU A 8 -0.22 -4.76 27.44
C GLU A 8 -0.32 -5.64 28.70
N ASP A 9 -0.21 -6.96 28.51
CA ASP A 9 -0.31 -8.01 29.55
C ASP A 9 -1.68 -8.16 30.24
N TYR A 10 -2.77 -7.69 29.62
CA TYR A 10 -4.11 -7.77 30.20
C TYR A 10 -5.16 -8.40 29.25
N ASP A 11 -5.37 -9.71 29.39
CA ASP A 11 -6.27 -10.50 28.53
C ASP A 11 -7.72 -10.62 29.03
N LYS A 12 -8.04 -10.04 30.20
CA LYS A 12 -9.25 -10.42 30.95
C LYS A 12 -10.54 -9.70 30.56
N THR A 13 -10.48 -8.48 30.02
CA THR A 13 -11.71 -7.78 29.57
C THR A 13 -11.55 -7.16 28.19
N LYS A 14 -12.47 -7.52 27.28
CA LYS A 14 -12.55 -6.89 25.95
C LYS A 14 -13.21 -5.51 26.09
N PRO A 15 -12.55 -4.42 25.66
CA PRO A 15 -13.14 -3.09 25.74
C PRO A 15 -14.27 -2.93 24.73
N ILE A 16 -15.24 -2.08 25.08
CA ILE A 16 -16.17 -1.50 24.11
C ILE A 16 -15.46 -0.34 23.44
N LEU A 17 -15.40 -0.40 22.11
CA LEU A 17 -14.77 0.62 21.30
C LEU A 17 -15.81 1.67 20.91
N THR A 18 -15.48 2.94 21.14
CA THR A 18 -16.22 4.06 20.56
C THR A 18 -15.25 4.82 19.66
N VAL A 19 -15.58 4.89 18.37
CA VAL A 19 -14.73 5.50 17.35
C VAL A 19 -15.42 6.75 16.86
N THR A 20 -14.69 7.86 16.80
CA THR A 20 -15.16 9.11 16.19
C THR A 20 -14.11 9.59 15.18
N GLY A 21 -14.57 10.02 14.02
CA GLY A 21 -13.70 10.45 12.93
C GLY A 21 -14.32 11.56 12.09
N THR A 22 -13.50 12.19 11.26
CA THR A 22 -13.93 13.10 10.21
C THR A 22 -13.29 12.67 8.91
N GLY A 23 -14.08 12.62 7.84
CA GLY A 23 -13.62 12.28 6.51
C GLY A 23 -14.82 12.01 5.62
N VAL A 24 -14.77 12.50 4.38
CA VAL A 24 -15.80 12.23 3.38
C VAL A 24 -15.25 11.13 2.50
N THR A 25 -15.57 9.87 2.81
CA THR A 25 -15.91 8.79 1.85
C THR A 25 -16.12 7.44 2.55
N SER A 26 -17.32 6.88 2.31
CA SER A 26 -17.82 5.52 2.50
C SER A 26 -17.77 4.87 3.91
N ALA A 27 -18.97 4.59 4.43
CA ALA A 27 -19.33 3.78 5.61
C ALA A 27 -19.21 4.40 7.02
N PHE A 28 -18.55 5.55 7.19
CA PHE A 28 -18.59 6.28 8.45
C PHE A 28 -19.14 7.69 8.23
N THR A 29 -20.45 7.77 7.98
CA THR A 29 -21.19 8.98 8.35
C THR A 29 -20.81 9.29 9.79
N ALA A 30 -20.49 10.54 10.09
CA ALA A 30 -20.25 11.02 11.44
C ALA A 30 -21.46 10.69 12.32
N VAL A 31 -21.46 9.52 12.94
CA VAL A 31 -22.45 9.14 13.94
C VAL A 31 -21.96 9.77 15.25
N SER A 32 -22.28 11.05 15.43
CA SER A 32 -22.55 11.52 16.79
C SER A 32 -23.89 10.92 17.21
N GLY A 33 -23.87 9.69 17.70
CA GLY A 33 -25.06 8.93 18.07
C GLY A 33 -24.74 7.50 18.52
N ARG A 34 -25.55 6.92 19.38
CA ARG A 34 -25.45 5.48 19.71
C ARG A 34 -26.19 4.71 18.63
N GLN A 35 -25.50 4.01 17.73
CA GLN A 35 -26.10 2.92 16.96
C GLN A 35 -25.18 1.71 16.89
N THR A 36 -25.77 0.52 16.99
CA THR A 36 -25.07 -0.77 16.98
C THR A 36 -24.90 -1.29 15.54
N LEU A 37 -23.78 -1.97 15.28
CA LEU A 37 -23.35 -2.47 13.96
C LEU A 37 -24.38 -3.32 13.19
N GLU A 38 -25.37 -3.89 13.87
CA GLU A 38 -26.44 -4.70 13.25
C GLU A 38 -27.49 -3.87 12.50
N GLU A 39 -27.65 -2.58 12.82
CA GLU A 39 -28.68 -1.71 12.20
C GLU A 39 -28.27 -1.18 10.82
N VAL A 40 -26.95 -1.07 10.55
CA VAL A 40 -26.42 -0.48 9.32
C VAL A 40 -26.40 -1.47 8.14
N ALA A 41 -26.46 -2.78 8.41
CA ALA A 41 -26.35 -3.82 7.39
C ALA A 41 -27.59 -4.00 6.50
N GLN A 42 -28.67 -3.23 6.73
CA GLN A 42 -29.97 -3.42 6.08
C GLN A 42 -30.39 -2.31 5.09
N GLU A 43 -29.58 -1.26 4.89
CA GLU A 43 -29.93 -0.17 3.96
C GLU A 43 -29.26 -0.32 2.59
N ASN A 44 -30.09 -0.42 1.54
CA ASN A 44 -29.65 -0.41 0.15
C ASN A 44 -29.41 1.05 -0.31
N PHE A 45 -28.15 1.40 -0.63
CA PHE A 45 -27.82 2.71 -1.18
C PHE A 45 -27.68 2.63 -2.71
N GLU A 46 -28.51 3.36 -3.45
CA GLU A 46 -28.55 3.36 -4.93
C GLU A 46 -27.51 4.27 -5.60
N THR A 47 -26.73 5.08 -4.87
CA THR A 47 -25.62 5.86 -5.47
C THR A 47 -24.65 6.37 -4.41
N ILE A 48 -23.33 6.23 -4.65
CA ILE A 48 -22.27 6.77 -3.79
C ILE A 48 -21.50 7.85 -4.57
N GLN A 49 -21.54 9.10 -4.12
CA GLN A 49 -20.63 10.15 -4.58
C GLN A 49 -19.37 10.16 -3.70
N VAL A 50 -18.21 9.96 -4.32
CA VAL A 50 -16.90 9.92 -3.65
C VAL A 50 -16.22 11.28 -3.78
N TYR A 51 -15.96 11.96 -2.65
CA TYR A 51 -15.14 13.18 -2.60
C TYR A 51 -13.74 12.84 -2.07
N LYS A 52 -12.70 13.45 -2.63
CA LYS A 52 -11.27 13.20 -2.31
C LYS A 52 -10.95 13.66 -0.87
N GLY A 53 -11.08 12.77 0.12
CA GLY A 53 -10.78 13.04 1.53
C GLY A 53 -9.93 11.94 2.17
N ARG A 54 -9.02 12.31 3.08
CA ARG A 54 -8.30 11.33 3.92
C ARG A 54 -9.20 10.95 5.10
N PRO A 55 -9.50 9.67 5.36
CA PRO A 55 -10.15 9.28 6.60
C PRO A 55 -9.22 9.60 7.78
N SER A 56 -9.66 10.46 8.70
CA SER A 56 -8.97 10.70 9.97
C SER A 56 -9.80 10.15 11.13
N ILE A 57 -9.20 9.22 11.88
CA ILE A 57 -9.70 8.86 13.21
C ILE A 57 -9.30 10.00 14.14
N ASN A 58 -10.27 10.71 14.68
CA ASN A 58 -10.03 11.86 15.54
C ASN A 58 -9.95 11.46 17.01
N ASN A 59 -10.76 10.48 17.43
CA ASN A 59 -10.73 9.97 18.79
C ASN A 59 -11.22 8.51 18.84
N ILE A 60 -10.52 7.69 19.63
CA ILE A 60 -10.92 6.32 19.99
C ILE A 60 -11.01 6.27 21.50
N LEU A 61 -12.18 5.93 22.02
CA LEU A 61 -12.41 5.70 23.44
C LEU A 61 -12.56 4.20 23.68
N CYS A 62 -11.68 3.65 24.52
CA CYS A 62 -11.73 2.25 24.97
C CYS A 62 -12.46 2.18 26.32
N ASN A 63 -13.70 1.67 26.34
CA ASN A 63 -14.52 1.59 27.54
C ASN A 63 -14.54 0.16 28.11
N TYR A 64 -13.96 -0.05 29.28
CA TYR A 64 -13.97 -1.35 29.98
C TYR A 64 -15.19 -1.42 30.91
N LYS A 65 -16.23 -2.17 30.50
CA LYS A 65 -17.52 -2.24 31.21
C LYS A 65 -17.43 -2.66 32.67
N GLU A 66 -16.50 -3.57 32.98
CA GLU A 66 -16.31 -4.09 34.34
C GLU A 66 -15.26 -3.29 35.14
N GLY A 67 -14.69 -2.23 34.54
CA GLY A 67 -13.48 -1.59 35.03
C GLY A 67 -12.26 -2.50 34.92
N ILE A 68 -11.09 -2.00 35.29
CA ILE A 68 -9.89 -2.82 35.44
C ILE A 68 -9.76 -3.13 36.94
N LYS A 69 -9.83 -4.40 37.33
CA LYS A 69 -9.80 -4.75 38.75
C LYS A 69 -8.42 -4.47 39.32
N LEU A 70 -8.37 -3.94 40.55
CA LEU A 70 -7.10 -3.63 41.23
C LEU A 70 -6.21 -4.87 41.42
N GLU A 71 -6.81 -6.05 41.55
CA GLU A 71 -6.08 -7.33 41.64
C GLU A 71 -5.34 -7.70 40.36
N ASP A 72 -5.82 -7.24 39.21
CA ASP A 72 -5.19 -7.42 37.90
C ASP A 72 -4.12 -6.35 37.62
N LEU A 73 -3.99 -5.35 38.50
CA LEU A 73 -3.05 -4.23 38.41
C LEU A 73 -1.91 -4.29 39.42
N LYS A 74 -1.90 -5.34 40.27
CA LYS A 74 -0.97 -5.47 41.38
C LYS A 74 0.48 -5.29 40.94
N GLU A 75 0.90 -5.97 39.87
CA GLU A 75 2.27 -5.89 39.34
C GLU A 75 2.63 -4.46 38.91
N ALA A 76 1.74 -3.75 38.20
CA ALA A 76 1.98 -2.37 37.75
C ALA A 76 2.11 -1.33 38.89
N PHE A 77 1.48 -1.56 40.05
CA PHE A 77 1.66 -0.72 41.24
C PHE A 77 2.92 -1.06 42.05
N PHE A 78 3.41 -2.31 41.98
CA PHE A 78 4.61 -2.74 42.70
C PHE A 78 5.91 -2.29 42.03
N GLU A 79 5.88 -2.03 40.72
CA GLU A 79 7.02 -1.53 39.93
C GLU A 79 7.18 0.00 39.98
N SER A 80 6.19 0.73 40.51
CA SER A 80 6.24 2.18 40.66
C SER A 80 6.98 2.61 41.94
N GLU A 81 7.86 3.62 41.84
CA GLU A 81 8.49 4.26 43.02
C GLU A 81 7.43 4.91 43.94
N ASP A 82 6.31 5.36 43.37
CA ASP A 82 5.14 5.81 44.11
C ASP A 82 4.07 4.72 44.09
N ARG A 83 3.95 3.97 45.19
CA ARG A 83 3.00 2.86 45.38
C ARG A 83 1.51 3.29 45.28
N ASN A 84 1.24 4.59 45.07
CA ASN A 84 -0.08 5.14 44.84
C ASN A 84 -0.33 5.53 43.37
N LEU A 85 0.66 5.43 42.49
CA LEU A 85 0.56 5.76 41.08
C LEU A 85 0.97 4.55 40.24
N ALA A 86 0.05 4.03 39.43
CA ALA A 86 0.37 3.09 38.35
C ALA A 86 0.18 3.77 37.00
N ALA A 87 1.01 3.40 36.04
CA ALA A 87 0.86 3.80 34.65
C ALA A 87 0.56 2.55 33.82
N LEU A 88 -0.60 2.52 33.17
CA LEU A 88 -0.93 1.47 32.21
C LEU A 88 -0.70 1.98 30.81
N LYS A 89 0.15 1.28 30.07
CA LYS A 89 0.33 1.50 28.65
C LYS A 89 -0.78 0.78 27.90
N PHE A 90 -1.54 1.52 27.11
CA PHE A 90 -2.54 0.94 26.21
C PHE A 90 -2.15 1.17 24.77
N ASN A 91 -2.55 0.24 23.92
CA ASN A 91 -2.26 0.24 22.50
C ASN A 91 -3.58 0.22 21.73
N ILE A 92 -3.79 1.23 20.90
CA ILE A 92 -4.85 1.25 19.91
C ILE A 92 -4.24 0.81 18.59
N ARG A 93 -4.81 -0.22 17.97
CA ARG A 93 -4.44 -0.68 16.63
C ARG A 93 -5.62 -0.45 15.69
N ALA A 94 -5.37 0.18 14.55
CA ALA A 94 -6.34 0.31 13.48
C ALA A 94 -5.76 -0.32 12.22
N ARG A 95 -6.53 -1.24 11.63
CA ARG A 95 -6.20 -1.94 10.40
C ARG A 95 -7.07 -1.43 9.27
N TYR A 96 -6.47 -1.25 8.11
CA TYR A 96 -7.12 -0.71 6.94
C TYR A 96 -6.88 -1.69 5.80
N ASP A 97 -7.96 -2.08 5.14
CA ASP A 97 -7.87 -2.74 3.84
C ASP A 97 -7.68 -1.60 2.83
N PHE A 98 -6.48 -1.48 2.27
CA PHE A 98 -6.08 -0.45 1.31
C PHE A 98 -5.92 -1.06 -0.07
N GLU A 99 -6.11 -0.18 -1.06
CA GLU A 99 -5.84 -0.45 -2.45
C GLU A 99 -5.00 0.71 -2.99
N THR A 100 -3.89 0.40 -3.66
CA THR A 100 -3.06 1.38 -4.35
C THR A 100 -3.00 1.03 -5.83
N ASN A 101 -3.38 1.99 -6.66
CA ASN A 101 -3.31 1.87 -8.10
C ASN A 101 -2.11 2.66 -8.61
N ALA A 102 -1.37 2.08 -9.54
CA ALA A 102 -0.20 2.65 -10.17
C ALA A 102 -0.38 2.72 -11.68
N PHE A 103 0.21 3.75 -12.30
CA PHE A 103 0.18 3.98 -13.74
C PHE A 103 1.56 4.37 -14.24
N SER A 104 2.01 3.78 -15.34
CA SER A 104 3.27 4.14 -15.96
C SER A 104 3.11 4.19 -17.46
N LYS A 105 3.44 5.34 -18.05
CA LYS A 105 3.40 5.51 -19.50
C LYS A 105 4.53 4.73 -20.15
N VAL A 106 4.20 4.17 -21.30
CA VAL A 106 5.13 3.41 -22.13
C VAL A 106 5.09 4.00 -23.52
N TYR A 107 6.13 4.74 -23.88
CA TYR A 107 6.34 5.23 -25.22
C TYR A 107 7.02 4.15 -26.06
N TYR A 108 6.54 3.96 -27.28
CA TYR A 108 7.09 2.99 -28.21
C TYR A 108 7.01 3.47 -29.66
N MET A 109 7.93 3.00 -30.51
CA MET A 109 7.99 3.32 -31.93
C MET A 109 8.72 2.22 -32.71
N SER A 110 8.71 2.28 -34.04
CA SER A 110 9.47 1.32 -34.85
C SER A 110 10.98 1.42 -34.62
N ASN A 111 11.67 0.28 -34.61
CA ASN A 111 13.12 0.18 -34.44
C ASN A 111 13.86 0.91 -35.55
N GLN A 112 13.37 0.84 -36.79
CA GLN A 112 13.96 1.58 -37.90
C GLN A 112 13.92 3.08 -37.65
N ALA A 113 12.76 3.63 -37.26
CA ALA A 113 12.63 5.05 -37.00
C ALA A 113 13.48 5.49 -35.79
N LEU A 114 13.56 4.66 -34.75
CA LEU A 114 14.40 4.94 -33.58
C LEU A 114 15.89 4.98 -33.94
N GLN A 115 16.36 4.03 -34.77
CA GLN A 115 17.73 4.02 -35.27
C GLN A 115 18.05 5.24 -36.12
N ASP A 116 17.14 5.65 -37.02
CA ASP A 116 17.33 6.83 -37.86
C ASP A 116 17.52 8.11 -37.02
N ILE A 117 16.75 8.25 -35.92
CA ILE A 117 16.87 9.36 -34.98
C ILE A 117 18.21 9.35 -34.24
N PHE A 118 18.65 8.17 -33.78
CA PHE A 118 19.94 8.05 -33.10
C PHE A 118 21.13 8.29 -34.04
N LEU A 119 21.02 7.91 -35.32
CA LEU A 119 22.03 8.23 -36.33
C LEU A 119 22.13 9.73 -36.59
N GLU A 120 21.03 10.47 -36.44
CA GLU A 120 21.01 11.94 -36.48
C GLU A 120 21.54 12.59 -35.18
N GLY A 121 21.76 11.79 -34.12
CA GLY A 121 22.20 12.28 -32.81
C GLY A 121 21.13 13.06 -32.05
N GLU A 122 19.86 12.84 -32.38
CA GLU A 122 18.72 13.50 -31.74
C GLU A 122 18.11 12.65 -30.62
N ASP A 123 17.46 13.34 -29.67
CA ASP A 123 16.64 12.71 -28.64
C ASP A 123 15.21 12.57 -29.19
N PRO A 124 14.60 11.37 -29.17
CA PRO A 124 13.29 11.14 -29.77
C PRO A 124 12.19 12.00 -29.13
N PHE A 125 12.22 12.20 -27.81
CA PHE A 125 11.23 13.05 -27.15
C PHE A 125 11.39 14.53 -27.53
N LYS A 126 12.61 15.01 -27.73
CA LYS A 126 12.86 16.38 -28.21
C LYS A 126 12.45 16.55 -29.67
N LYS A 127 12.79 15.60 -30.54
CA LYS A 127 12.47 15.63 -31.98
C LYS A 127 10.96 15.79 -32.20
N PHE A 128 10.16 15.05 -31.44
CA PHE A 128 8.70 15.10 -31.54
C PHE A 128 8.03 16.05 -30.51
N ASN A 129 8.80 16.86 -29.80
CA ASN A 129 8.31 17.85 -28.83
C ASN A 129 7.35 17.25 -27.78
N ILE A 130 7.64 16.03 -27.31
CA ILE A 130 6.87 15.33 -26.27
C ILE A 130 7.20 15.98 -24.92
N LYS A 131 6.19 16.58 -24.28
CA LYS A 131 6.30 17.27 -22.99
C LYS A 131 5.61 16.48 -21.89
N ASP A 132 6.27 15.44 -21.43
CA ASP A 132 5.81 14.64 -20.29
C ASP A 132 6.69 14.89 -19.08
N SER A 133 6.08 15.31 -17.96
CA SER A 133 6.79 15.58 -16.71
C SER A 133 7.30 14.32 -16.00
N LEU A 134 6.81 13.14 -16.41
CA LEU A 134 7.22 11.85 -15.85
C LEU A 134 8.48 11.31 -16.53
N ILE A 135 8.87 11.85 -17.69
CA ILE A 135 10.13 11.52 -18.35
C ILE A 135 11.30 12.07 -17.52
N GLN A 136 12.21 11.19 -17.15
CA GLN A 136 13.44 11.51 -16.46
C GLN A 136 14.54 11.91 -17.45
N ARG A 137 15.64 12.46 -16.92
CA ARG A 137 16.77 12.92 -17.75
C ARG A 137 17.47 11.80 -18.51
N ASP A 138 17.37 10.57 -18.01
CA ASP A 138 17.91 9.36 -18.62
C ASP A 138 16.94 8.69 -19.60
N GLY A 139 15.75 9.28 -19.83
CA GLY A 139 14.74 8.74 -20.73
C GLY A 139 13.82 7.69 -20.09
N THR A 140 13.98 7.37 -18.80
CA THR A 140 13.05 6.48 -18.07
C THR A 140 11.77 7.21 -17.69
N ILE A 141 10.67 6.47 -17.47
CA ILE A 141 9.37 7.03 -17.04
C ILE A 141 9.12 6.72 -15.58
N LYS A 142 8.70 7.72 -14.81
CA LYS A 142 8.24 7.54 -13.42
C LYS A 142 6.82 7.01 -13.36
N THR A 143 6.60 6.09 -12.43
CA THR A 143 5.25 5.63 -12.05
C THR A 143 4.50 6.72 -11.27
N GLU A 144 3.23 6.90 -11.60
CA GLU A 144 2.27 7.68 -10.80
C GLU A 144 1.41 6.75 -9.95
N ASN A 145 1.11 7.15 -8.71
CA ASN A 145 0.36 6.34 -7.76
C ASN A 145 -0.89 7.08 -7.27
N THR A 146 -1.94 6.32 -6.94
CA THR A 146 -3.03 6.83 -6.11
C THR A 146 -2.53 7.10 -4.69
N ALA A 147 -3.24 7.96 -3.96
CA ALA A 147 -2.84 8.29 -2.60
C ALA A 147 -3.04 7.08 -1.67
N GLY A 148 -1.93 6.50 -1.21
CA GLY A 148 -1.92 5.40 -0.24
C GLY A 148 -0.69 5.45 0.66
N PRO A 149 -0.60 4.57 1.68
CA PRO A 149 0.61 4.40 2.50
C PRO A 149 1.77 3.72 1.77
N ILE A 150 1.50 3.04 0.65
CA ILE A 150 2.49 2.39 -0.19
C ILE A 150 2.51 3.10 -1.54
N ASP A 151 3.71 3.28 -2.10
CA ASP A 151 3.93 3.59 -3.51
C ASP A 151 4.20 2.27 -4.23
N PHE A 152 3.38 1.97 -5.24
CA PHE A 152 3.57 0.82 -6.10
C PHE A 152 4.41 1.24 -7.33
N VAL A 153 5.58 0.63 -7.48
CA VAL A 153 6.51 0.84 -8.60
C VAL A 153 6.15 -0.15 -9.70
N ILE A 154 5.86 0.39 -10.88
CA ILE A 154 5.75 -0.33 -12.15
C ILE A 154 6.46 0.50 -13.21
N ALA A 155 7.73 0.23 -13.44
CA ALA A 155 8.55 1.03 -14.33
C ALA A 155 9.53 0.14 -15.08
N SER A 156 10.08 0.64 -16.17
CA SER A 156 11.22 0.00 -16.81
C SER A 156 12.48 0.76 -16.44
N PRO A 157 13.59 0.08 -16.13
CA PRO A 157 14.89 0.73 -15.96
C PRO A 157 15.48 1.16 -17.31
N ASP A 158 14.92 0.68 -18.43
CA ASP A 158 15.36 1.00 -19.77
C ASP A 158 14.82 2.36 -20.25
N ALA A 159 15.64 3.08 -21.00
CA ALA A 159 15.26 4.35 -21.60
C ALA A 159 14.21 4.14 -22.71
N GLN A 160 13.21 5.01 -22.75
CA GLN A 160 12.14 5.01 -23.75
C GLN A 160 12.44 6.01 -24.88
N PRO A 161 11.80 5.89 -26.07
CA PRO A 161 10.77 4.92 -26.44
C PRO A 161 11.31 3.52 -26.70
N PHE A 162 10.49 2.51 -26.44
CA PHE A 162 10.80 1.11 -26.76
C PHE A 162 10.54 0.82 -28.24
N ALA A 163 11.34 -0.08 -28.79
CA ALA A 163 11.22 -0.56 -30.15
C ALA A 163 11.22 -2.10 -30.21
N GLU A 164 10.62 -2.64 -31.25
CA GLU A 164 10.56 -4.08 -31.53
C GLU A 164 11.95 -4.70 -31.71
N GLY A 165 12.05 -6.01 -31.46
CA GLY A 165 13.28 -6.79 -31.65
C GLY A 165 14.33 -6.68 -30.53
N ASN A 166 14.12 -5.81 -29.54
CA ASN A 166 14.96 -5.73 -28.35
C ASN A 166 14.20 -6.20 -27.09
N PRO A 167 14.85 -6.95 -26.18
CA PRO A 167 14.30 -7.23 -24.86
C PRO A 167 14.49 -6.06 -23.90
N TYR A 168 13.48 -5.80 -23.08
CA TYR A 168 13.48 -4.79 -22.02
C TYR A 168 13.04 -5.42 -20.70
N PHE A 169 13.20 -4.70 -19.59
CA PHE A 169 12.76 -5.16 -18.27
C PHE A 169 11.63 -4.30 -17.71
N LEU A 170 10.65 -4.95 -17.09
CA LEU A 170 9.64 -4.35 -16.25
C LEU A 170 10.00 -4.64 -14.79
N GLU A 171 10.26 -3.59 -14.02
CA GLU A 171 10.46 -3.59 -12.58
C GLU A 171 9.14 -3.33 -11.84
N ILE A 172 8.86 -4.21 -10.89
CA ILE A 172 7.67 -4.21 -10.05
C ILE A 172 8.12 -4.23 -8.59
N GLY A 173 7.65 -3.29 -7.77
CA GLY A 173 8.08 -3.21 -6.38
C GLY A 173 7.16 -2.36 -5.51
N ILE A 174 7.25 -2.51 -4.20
CA ILE A 174 6.47 -1.70 -3.25
C ILE A 174 7.41 -0.91 -2.34
N ARG A 175 7.08 0.35 -2.10
CA ARG A 175 7.85 1.28 -1.29
C ARG A 175 6.95 2.05 -0.35
N SER A 176 7.51 2.63 0.70
CA SER A 176 6.83 3.58 1.56
C SER A 176 6.50 4.86 0.79
N ALA A 177 5.24 5.30 0.82
CA ALA A 177 4.82 6.61 0.28
C ALA A 177 5.32 7.82 1.12
N GLY A 178 6.25 7.55 2.05
CA GLY A 178 6.91 8.53 2.91
C GLY A 178 6.18 8.81 4.23
N SER A 179 6.70 9.78 4.97
CA SER A 179 6.35 10.07 6.38
C SER A 179 4.92 10.57 6.65
N LYS A 180 4.08 10.68 5.62
CA LYS A 180 2.69 11.14 5.74
C LYS A 180 1.79 10.10 6.42
N TRP A 181 2.15 8.84 6.35
CA TRP A 181 1.41 7.74 6.94
C TRP A 181 2.15 7.19 8.15
N LYS A 182 1.43 7.03 9.26
CA LYS A 182 1.95 6.43 10.49
C LYS A 182 1.41 5.02 10.62
N GLY A 183 2.25 4.03 10.38
CA GLY A 183 1.86 2.63 10.44
C GLY A 183 2.80 1.80 9.58
N ASP A 184 2.42 0.55 9.36
CA ASP A 184 3.24 -0.39 8.62
C ASP A 184 2.38 -1.36 7.80
N LEU A 185 2.98 -1.91 6.73
CA LEU A 185 2.39 -2.99 5.96
C LEU A 185 2.25 -4.21 6.86
N ARG A 186 1.02 -4.67 7.03
CA ARG A 186 0.71 -5.86 7.81
C ARG A 186 0.71 -7.10 6.94
N ARG A 187 0.13 -6.99 5.74
CA ARG A 187 -0.02 -8.09 4.79
C ARG A 187 -0.27 -7.55 3.39
N LEU A 188 0.46 -8.04 2.40
CA LEU A 188 0.11 -7.92 0.99
C LEU A 188 -0.87 -9.04 0.63
N ASN A 189 -2.03 -8.67 0.10
CA ASN A 189 -3.07 -9.63 -0.30
C ASN A 189 -2.92 -10.02 -1.77
N SER A 190 -2.76 -9.02 -2.65
CA SER A 190 -2.54 -9.22 -4.08
C SER A 190 -1.71 -8.07 -4.65
N LEU A 191 -1.02 -8.38 -5.75
CA LEU A 191 -0.33 -7.39 -6.58
C LEU A 191 -0.53 -7.82 -8.03
N GLU A 192 -1.23 -7.00 -8.79
CA GLU A 192 -1.62 -7.25 -10.17
C GLU A 192 -1.01 -6.19 -11.09
N VAL A 193 -0.60 -6.60 -12.29
CA VAL A 193 -0.09 -5.73 -13.34
C VAL A 193 -0.88 -6.00 -14.61
N HIS A 194 -1.47 -4.95 -15.15
CA HIS A 194 -2.18 -4.96 -16.42
C HIS A 194 -1.21 -4.51 -17.50
N VAL A 195 -0.86 -5.46 -18.38
CA VAL A 195 0.07 -5.26 -19.48
C VAL A 195 -0.73 -5.09 -20.77
N PRO A 196 -0.52 -3.99 -21.51
CA PRO A 196 -1.26 -3.72 -22.74
C PRO A 196 -0.85 -4.69 -23.86
N SER A 197 -1.73 -4.91 -24.83
CA SER A 197 -1.55 -5.92 -25.88
C SER A 197 -0.31 -5.75 -26.75
N GLU A 198 0.23 -4.53 -26.85
CA GLU A 198 1.43 -4.22 -27.63
C GLU A 198 2.71 -4.76 -26.96
N ILE A 199 2.63 -5.21 -25.71
CA ILE A 199 3.76 -5.69 -24.92
C ILE A 199 3.61 -7.19 -24.65
N ILE A 200 4.65 -7.95 -24.99
CA ILE A 200 4.73 -9.39 -24.76
C ILE A 200 5.70 -9.66 -23.62
N ILE A 201 5.18 -10.15 -22.49
CA ILE A 201 5.98 -10.60 -21.35
C ILE A 201 6.56 -11.98 -21.64
N GLU A 202 7.85 -12.16 -21.40
CA GLU A 202 8.51 -13.47 -21.41
C GLU A 202 8.26 -14.20 -20.09
N GLU A 203 7.24 -15.07 -20.07
CA GLU A 203 6.76 -15.72 -18.84
C GLU A 203 7.83 -16.57 -18.12
N GLU A 204 8.81 -17.12 -18.84
CA GLU A 204 9.91 -17.91 -18.25
C GLU A 204 10.87 -17.05 -17.41
N ASN A 205 11.00 -15.77 -17.74
CA ASN A 205 11.92 -14.80 -17.11
C ASN A 205 11.12 -13.71 -16.37
N CYS A 206 10.04 -14.11 -15.70
CA CYS A 206 9.13 -13.18 -15.04
C CYS A 206 8.72 -13.66 -13.65
N ASP A 207 8.75 -12.73 -12.69
CA ASP A 207 8.27 -12.92 -11.32
C ASP A 207 6.74 -12.87 -11.19
N LEU A 208 6.05 -12.53 -12.28
CA LEU A 208 4.60 -12.56 -12.36
C LEU A 208 4.12 -13.83 -13.08
N GLU A 209 2.89 -14.24 -12.78
CA GLU A 209 2.18 -15.30 -13.46
C GLU A 209 0.97 -14.73 -14.21
N ARG A 210 0.73 -15.23 -15.42
CA ARG A 210 -0.40 -14.78 -16.23
C ARG A 210 -1.71 -15.22 -15.62
N SER A 211 -2.64 -14.28 -15.45
CA SER A 211 -4.02 -14.57 -15.09
C SER A 211 -4.82 -15.03 -16.29
N ASN A 212 -5.84 -15.87 -16.07
CA ASN A 212 -6.79 -16.27 -17.11
C ASN A 212 -7.74 -15.14 -17.53
N ASN A 213 -7.69 -14.01 -16.83
CA ASN A 213 -8.54 -12.86 -17.08
C ASN A 213 -7.89 -11.88 -18.06
N VAL A 214 -8.71 -11.34 -18.95
CA VAL A 214 -8.37 -10.21 -19.82
C VAL A 214 -9.25 -9.04 -19.42
N TYR A 215 -8.65 -7.88 -19.20
CA TYR A 215 -9.36 -6.65 -18.87
C TYR A 215 -9.41 -5.75 -20.10
N GLY A 216 -10.57 -5.18 -20.41
CA GLY A 216 -10.73 -4.24 -21.52
C GLY A 216 -11.39 -2.96 -21.05
N ASP A 217 -10.83 -1.82 -21.43
CA ASP A 217 -11.46 -0.51 -21.22
C ASP A 217 -11.33 0.40 -22.45
N GLN A 218 -11.65 1.69 -22.29
CA GLN A 218 -11.58 2.67 -23.38
C GLN A 218 -10.17 2.86 -23.95
N VAL A 219 -9.12 2.46 -23.22
CA VAL A 219 -7.72 2.62 -23.60
C VAL A 219 -7.20 1.37 -24.32
N GLY A 220 -7.79 0.20 -24.10
CA GLY A 220 -7.42 -1.01 -24.84
C GLY A 220 -7.69 -2.31 -24.09
N LEU A 221 -7.11 -3.40 -24.62
CA LEU A 221 -7.11 -4.72 -24.00
C LEU A 221 -5.82 -4.94 -23.22
N PHE A 222 -5.95 -5.49 -22.03
CA PHE A 222 -4.87 -5.76 -21.11
C PHE A 222 -4.86 -7.23 -20.74
N THR A 223 -3.67 -7.83 -20.78
CA THR A 223 -3.40 -9.11 -20.13
C THR A 223 -3.05 -8.84 -18.68
N ILE A 224 -3.71 -9.54 -17.75
CA ILE A 224 -3.47 -9.38 -16.32
C ILE A 224 -2.39 -10.38 -15.89
N TYR A 225 -1.43 -9.91 -15.12
CA TYR A 225 -0.38 -10.71 -14.50
C TYR A 225 -0.41 -10.50 -12.99
N ASN A 226 -0.33 -11.57 -12.21
CA ASN A 226 -0.32 -11.51 -10.75
C ASN A 226 1.09 -11.79 -10.24
N LEU A 227 1.50 -11.15 -9.16
CA LEU A 227 2.71 -11.55 -8.47
C LEU A 227 2.56 -12.99 -7.96
N LYS A 228 3.55 -13.85 -8.24
CA LYS A 228 3.53 -15.24 -7.81
C LYS A 228 3.33 -15.35 -6.29
N GLU A 229 2.54 -16.32 -5.85
CA GLU A 229 2.19 -16.51 -4.43
C GLU A 229 3.42 -16.67 -3.54
N GLU A 230 4.50 -17.29 -4.04
CA GLU A 230 5.77 -17.41 -3.33
C GLU A 230 6.41 -16.05 -2.99
N ASN A 231 6.27 -15.06 -3.87
CA ASN A 231 6.77 -13.70 -3.68
C ASN A 231 5.88 -12.91 -2.72
N ILE A 232 4.55 -13.07 -2.81
CA ILE A 232 3.60 -12.52 -1.82
C ILE A 232 3.89 -13.09 -0.42
N LYS A 233 4.10 -14.40 -0.33
CA LYS A 233 4.44 -15.07 0.93
C LYS A 233 5.75 -14.55 1.50
N LYS A 234 6.79 -14.37 0.67
CA LYS A 234 8.08 -13.80 1.08
C LYS A 234 7.92 -12.42 1.72
N ILE A 235 7.14 -11.52 1.10
CA ILE A 235 6.84 -10.19 1.66
C ILE A 235 6.11 -10.33 3.01
N ASN A 236 5.10 -11.20 3.07
CA ASN A 236 4.30 -11.41 4.27
C ASN A 236 5.11 -12.01 5.43
N ASP A 237 6.05 -12.90 5.15
CA ASP A 237 6.95 -13.49 6.15
C ASP A 237 7.91 -12.42 6.73
N ILE A 238 8.38 -11.47 5.91
CA ILE A 238 9.18 -10.32 6.35
C ILE A 238 8.37 -9.40 7.25
N CYS A 239 7.13 -9.08 6.88
CA CYS A 239 6.24 -8.29 7.75
C CYS A 239 5.90 -9.01 9.06
N ALA A 240 5.67 -10.33 9.01
CA ALA A 240 5.35 -11.12 10.19
C ALA A 240 6.51 -11.15 11.19
N SER A 241 7.73 -11.37 10.72
CA SER A 241 8.94 -11.41 11.56
C SER A 241 9.29 -10.05 12.16
N THR A 242 9.09 -8.95 11.41
CA THR A 242 9.29 -7.58 11.91
C THR A 242 8.36 -7.28 13.08
N ARG A 243 7.09 -7.63 12.94
CA ARG A 243 6.09 -7.47 14.01
C ARG A 243 6.38 -8.34 15.24
N GLU A 244 6.89 -9.56 15.05
CA GLU A 244 7.27 -10.42 16.16
C GLU A 244 8.45 -9.83 16.95
N ALA A 245 9.44 -9.26 16.25
CA ALA A 245 10.56 -8.56 16.88
C ALA A 245 10.11 -7.34 17.69
N ASP A 246 9.17 -6.53 17.18
CA ASP A 246 8.57 -5.41 17.91
C ASP A 246 7.83 -5.88 19.17
N ARG A 247 7.13 -7.02 19.09
CA ARG A 247 6.40 -7.59 20.23
C ARG A 247 7.35 -8.09 21.32
N VAL A 248 8.44 -8.77 20.95
CA VAL A 248 9.39 -9.35 21.90
C VAL A 248 10.24 -8.28 22.58
N THR A 249 10.63 -7.23 21.84
CA THR A 249 11.53 -6.20 22.38
C THR A 249 10.81 -5.08 23.14
N GLY A 250 9.48 -4.97 23.00
CA GLY A 250 8.67 -3.90 23.59
C GLY A 250 9.01 -2.48 23.09
N LYS A 251 9.99 -2.38 22.19
CA LYS A 251 10.44 -1.17 21.52
C LYS A 251 9.90 -1.20 20.11
N ILE A 252 9.47 -0.04 19.61
CA ILE A 252 9.28 0.16 18.17
C ILE A 252 10.70 0.08 17.60
N ILE A 253 11.04 -1.02 16.92
CA ILE A 253 12.30 -1.12 16.20
C ILE A 253 12.23 -0.09 15.06
N SER A 254 13.35 0.58 14.76
CA SER A 254 13.39 1.67 13.77
C SER A 254 12.95 1.25 12.37
N ASP A 255 13.05 -0.04 12.06
CA ASP A 255 12.89 -0.58 10.72
C ASP A 255 11.49 -1.18 10.58
N THR A 256 10.66 -0.53 9.77
CA THR A 256 9.32 -0.99 9.42
C THR A 256 9.38 -2.19 8.46
N CYS A 257 8.28 -2.93 8.30
CA CYS A 257 8.18 -3.95 7.26
C CYS A 257 8.48 -3.32 5.89
N LEU A 258 7.91 -2.14 5.61
CA LEU A 258 8.15 -1.47 4.33
C LEU A 258 9.64 -1.16 4.12
N ASP A 259 10.36 -0.70 5.13
CA ASP A 259 11.81 -0.45 5.00
C ASP A 259 12.57 -1.73 4.62
N LYS A 260 12.22 -2.86 5.23
CA LYS A 260 12.84 -4.17 4.91
C LYS A 260 12.40 -4.75 3.58
N VAL A 261 11.19 -4.43 3.13
CA VAL A 261 10.70 -4.83 1.82
C VAL A 261 11.38 -4.02 0.71
N GLU A 262 11.70 -2.75 0.97
CA GLU A 262 12.49 -1.91 0.06
C GLU A 262 13.92 -2.45 -0.17
N ASP A 263 14.47 -3.19 0.81
CA ASP A 263 15.77 -3.87 0.66
C ASP A 263 15.71 -5.13 -0.23
N ILE A 264 14.51 -5.62 -0.57
CA ILE A 264 14.35 -6.75 -1.50
C ILE A 264 14.52 -6.21 -2.93
N PRO A 265 15.28 -6.89 -3.81
CA PRO A 265 15.29 -6.55 -5.23
C PRO A 265 13.86 -6.48 -5.78
N ASN A 266 13.60 -5.48 -6.62
CA ASN A 266 12.35 -5.39 -7.37
C ASN A 266 12.13 -6.70 -8.14
N PHE A 267 10.86 -7.08 -8.27
CA PHE A 267 10.45 -8.17 -9.14
C PHE A 267 10.64 -7.75 -10.59
N LEU A 268 11.13 -8.66 -11.42
CA LEU A 268 11.52 -8.39 -12.79
C LEU A 268 10.74 -9.27 -13.76
N CYS A 269 10.36 -8.68 -14.88
CA CYS A 269 9.81 -9.39 -16.03
C CYS A 269 10.46 -8.88 -17.30
N GLN A 270 11.09 -9.77 -18.05
CA GLN A 270 11.54 -9.43 -19.41
C GLN A 270 10.33 -9.28 -20.33
N PHE A 271 10.35 -8.29 -21.22
CA PHE A 271 9.32 -8.08 -22.22
C PHE A 271 9.90 -7.61 -23.55
N THR A 272 9.08 -7.76 -24.60
CA THR A 272 9.34 -7.23 -25.93
C THR A 272 8.15 -6.44 -26.44
N MET A 273 8.39 -5.51 -27.35
CA MET A 273 7.32 -4.82 -28.07
C MET A 273 6.87 -5.68 -29.26
N GLN A 274 5.56 -5.74 -29.50
CA GLN A 274 5.02 -6.21 -30.77
C GLN A 274 5.47 -5.30 -31.91
N ASP A 275 5.58 -5.89 -33.11
CA ASP A 275 5.96 -5.16 -34.31
C ASP A 275 5.05 -3.95 -34.51
N ASN A 276 5.68 -2.77 -34.57
CA ASN A 276 5.01 -1.52 -34.80
C ASN A 276 5.58 -0.85 -36.06
N GLN A 277 4.74 -0.22 -36.86
CA GLN A 277 5.13 0.53 -38.06
C GLN A 277 5.18 2.04 -37.83
N ASN A 278 4.99 2.50 -36.59
CA ASN A 278 4.92 3.92 -36.31
C ASN A 278 6.30 4.58 -36.43
N THR A 279 6.30 5.70 -37.14
CA THR A 279 7.47 6.56 -37.32
C THR A 279 7.56 7.62 -36.22
N GLU A 280 6.45 7.92 -35.56
CA GLU A 280 6.37 8.79 -34.38
C GLU A 280 6.14 7.95 -33.12
N PRO A 281 6.65 8.35 -31.93
CA PRO A 281 6.37 7.68 -30.68
C PRO A 281 4.88 7.72 -30.34
N GLU A 282 4.30 6.54 -30.17
CA GLU A 282 3.01 6.36 -29.52
C GLU A 282 3.19 6.05 -28.05
N PHE A 283 2.10 6.10 -27.27
CA PHE A 283 2.13 5.67 -25.87
C PHE A 283 0.99 4.71 -25.53
N THR A 284 1.31 3.79 -24.64
CA THR A 284 0.37 2.94 -23.90
C THR A 284 0.69 3.03 -22.40
N TYR A 285 0.09 2.19 -21.57
CA TYR A 285 0.28 2.24 -20.12
C TYR A 285 0.42 0.85 -19.51
N PHE A 286 1.39 0.68 -18.62
CA PHE A 286 1.26 -0.31 -17.57
C PHE A 286 0.32 0.22 -16.50
N ARG A 287 -0.52 -0.67 -15.95
CA ARG A 287 -1.29 -0.37 -14.74
C ARG A 287 -1.00 -1.40 -13.68
N GLY A 288 -1.05 -0.97 -12.44
CA GLY A 288 -0.78 -1.81 -11.30
C GLY A 288 -1.87 -1.65 -10.27
N ASN A 289 -2.27 -2.75 -9.63
CA ASN A 289 -3.13 -2.75 -8.46
C ASN A 289 -2.46 -3.52 -7.33
N ALA A 290 -2.39 -2.93 -6.13
CA ALA A 290 -1.91 -3.61 -4.94
C ALA A 290 -2.98 -3.52 -3.84
N GLU A 291 -3.48 -4.67 -3.40
CA GLU A 291 -4.39 -4.78 -2.26
C GLU A 291 -3.63 -5.26 -1.03
N TYR A 292 -3.80 -4.58 0.11
CA TYR A 292 -3.05 -4.90 1.32
C TYR A 292 -3.76 -4.47 2.61
N GLU A 293 -3.39 -5.12 3.71
CA GLU A 293 -3.72 -4.66 5.06
C GLU A 293 -2.59 -3.74 5.57
N PHE A 294 -2.94 -2.52 5.96
CA PHE A 294 -2.04 -1.59 6.64
C PHE A 294 -2.46 -1.44 8.11
N GLU A 295 -1.51 -1.43 9.04
CA GLU A 295 -1.79 -1.28 10.47
C GLU A 295 -1.14 -0.03 11.05
N THR A 296 -1.93 0.79 11.73
CA THR A 296 -1.46 1.94 12.48
C THR A 296 -1.57 1.65 13.98
N ARG A 297 -0.52 1.94 14.75
CA ARG A 297 -0.52 1.79 16.22
C ARG A 297 -0.39 3.15 16.90
N ILE A 298 -1.29 3.42 17.84
CA ILE A 298 -1.17 4.54 18.78
C ILE A 298 -0.93 3.93 20.16
N THR A 299 0.14 4.36 20.80
CA THR A 299 0.48 3.97 22.17
C THR A 299 0.27 5.18 23.06
N ASP A 300 -0.46 5.00 24.16
CA ASP A 300 -0.71 6.07 25.13
C ASP A 300 -0.78 5.48 26.54
N VAL A 301 -0.77 6.33 27.56
CA VAL A 301 -0.60 5.94 28.96
C VAL A 301 -1.74 6.49 29.82
N ILE A 302 -2.42 5.61 30.53
CA ILE A 302 -3.40 5.98 31.55
C ILE A 302 -2.70 5.97 32.90
N LYS A 303 -2.77 7.09 33.62
CA LYS A 303 -2.30 7.19 35.00
C LYS A 303 -3.43 6.81 35.95
N ILE A 304 -3.20 5.85 36.82
CA ILE A 304 -4.15 5.39 37.83
C ILE A 304 -3.65 5.83 39.20
N LEU A 305 -4.48 6.59 39.92
CA LEU A 305 -4.22 7.02 41.28
C LEU A 305 -4.98 6.13 42.26
N LYS A 306 -4.25 5.55 43.22
CA LYS A 306 -4.83 4.87 44.35
C LYS A 306 -5.36 5.93 45.33
N THR A 307 -6.68 6.04 45.42
CA THR A 307 -7.32 6.83 46.48
C THR A 307 -7.49 5.95 47.72
N GLY A 308 -6.97 6.39 48.86
CA GLY A 308 -7.15 5.69 50.13
C GLY A 308 -8.62 5.72 50.56
N VAL A 309 -9.07 4.61 51.16
CA VAL A 309 -10.34 4.57 51.91
C VAL A 309 -10.08 5.08 53.32
#